data_AF-A0A951JL78-F1
#
_entry.id   AF-A0A951JL78-F1
#
_cell.length_a   1.000
_cell.length_b   1.000
_cell.length_c   1.000
_cell.angle_alpha   90.00
_cell.angle_beta   90.00
_cell.angle_gamma   90.00
#
_symmetry.space_group_name_H-M   'P 1'
#
loop_
_entity.id
_entity.type
_entity.pdbx_description
1 polymer ?
#
loop_
_entity_poly.entity_id
_entity_poly.type
_entity_poly.pdbx_seq_one_letter_code
_entity_poly.pdbx_strand_id
1 'polypeptide(L)'
;DLSQEFGVLRAPTLHYGVNLPGEDAYAGTAALRAKTLHRALNELLAVWASQGFDEFIAITANAHVPHAEAIATLRAAGARVRVVEALNVNLSALLEGETRQDHAGEALTSLLLHLRPDAVLLDRIADPADGPTEDPGTSRKFAMGRLRRIPPASRGTLGSAALATPEKGRAIYEHILQKIRLKVFIAPPPDEDEE
;
A
#
# COMPACT_ATOMS: atom_id res chain seq x y z
N ASP A 1 -7.28 -14.84 3.82
CA ASP A 1 -7.85 -15.24 2.51
C ASP A 1 -6.81 -16.02 1.72
N LEU A 2 -5.86 -15.39 1.03
CA LEU A 2 -4.84 -16.12 0.23
C LEU A 2 -4.09 -17.21 1.01
N SER A 3 -3.59 -16.91 2.21
CA SER A 3 -2.91 -17.88 3.07
C SER A 3 -3.80 -19.08 3.44
N GLN A 4 -5.09 -18.85 3.68
CA GLN A 4 -6.05 -19.93 3.98
C GLN A 4 -6.39 -20.75 2.73
N GLU A 5 -6.60 -20.08 1.58
CA GLU A 5 -6.92 -20.74 0.31
C GLU A 5 -5.78 -21.63 -0.18
N PHE A 6 -4.54 -21.15 -0.14
CA PHE A 6 -3.37 -21.83 -0.70
C PHE A 6 -2.52 -22.57 0.35
N GLY A 7 -2.95 -22.59 1.63
CA GLY A 7 -2.23 -23.27 2.70
C GLY A 7 -0.83 -22.70 2.99
N VAL A 8 -0.60 -21.41 2.70
CA VAL A 8 0.69 -20.75 2.90
C VAL A 8 0.78 -20.15 4.31
N LEU A 9 1.92 -20.32 4.97
CA LEU A 9 2.16 -19.75 6.29
C LEU A 9 2.24 -18.21 6.22
N ARG A 10 1.56 -17.54 7.15
CA ARG A 10 1.55 -16.08 7.26
C ARG A 10 2.45 -15.61 8.39
N ALA A 11 3.56 -14.96 8.04
CA ALA A 11 4.41 -14.27 9.01
C ALA A 11 3.67 -13.09 9.69
N PRO A 12 4.10 -12.64 10.88
CA PRO A 12 3.58 -11.42 11.50
C PRO A 12 3.70 -10.20 10.58
N THR A 13 2.72 -9.31 10.63
CA THR A 13 2.75 -8.06 9.85
C THR A 13 3.80 -7.10 10.41
N LEU A 14 4.67 -6.56 9.55
CA LEU A 14 5.55 -5.46 9.92
C LEU A 14 4.77 -4.14 9.81
N HIS A 15 4.46 -3.55 10.96
CA HIS A 15 3.57 -2.38 11.05
C HIS A 15 4.24 -1.04 10.71
N TYR A 16 5.58 -0.98 10.67
CA TYR A 16 6.32 0.25 10.38
C TYR A 16 6.99 0.17 9.02
N GLY A 17 6.81 1.22 8.20
CA GLY A 17 7.32 1.32 6.84
C GLY A 17 8.17 2.57 6.62
N VAL A 18 8.30 2.95 5.35
CA VAL A 18 8.96 4.21 4.96
C VAL A 18 7.88 5.17 4.51
N ASN A 19 7.76 6.26 5.22
CA ASN A 19 6.65 7.19 5.07
C ASN A 19 6.93 8.23 4.00
N LEU A 20 5.86 8.77 3.41
CA LEU A 20 5.95 9.90 2.51
C LEU A 20 6.50 11.10 3.29
N PRO A 21 7.41 11.91 2.73
CA PRO A 21 7.86 13.13 3.38
C PRO A 21 6.70 14.02 3.86
N GLY A 22 6.81 14.60 5.05
CA GLY A 22 5.77 15.45 5.64
C GLY A 22 4.73 14.71 6.47
N GLU A 23 4.62 13.38 6.39
CA GLU A 23 3.80 12.59 7.32
C GLU A 23 4.31 12.69 8.77
N ASP A 24 5.62 12.89 8.94
CA ASP A 24 6.30 13.05 10.24
C ASP A 24 5.93 14.34 10.97
N ALA A 25 5.24 15.29 10.32
CA ALA A 25 4.68 16.47 10.96
C ALA A 25 3.40 16.17 11.77
N TYR A 26 2.78 15.01 11.58
CA TYR A 26 1.52 14.64 12.24
C TYR A 26 1.77 13.73 13.44
N ALA A 27 1.16 14.07 14.57
CA ALA A 27 1.28 13.29 15.80
C ALA A 27 0.75 11.86 15.60
N GLY A 28 1.50 10.87 16.10
CA GLY A 28 1.19 9.45 15.94
C GLY A 28 1.88 8.80 14.73
N THR A 29 2.37 9.58 13.77
CA THR A 29 3.19 9.05 12.68
C THR A 29 4.53 8.56 13.22
N ALA A 30 4.90 7.32 12.87
CA ALA A 30 6.24 6.77 13.10
C ALA A 30 6.70 6.02 11.84
N ALA A 31 7.96 6.22 11.46
CA ALA A 31 8.52 5.71 10.22
C ALA A 31 9.94 5.18 10.41
N LEU A 32 10.30 4.20 9.59
CA LEU A 32 11.67 3.71 9.45
C LEU A 32 12.38 4.43 8.30
N ARG A 33 13.71 4.42 8.34
CA ARG A 33 14.52 4.68 7.15
C ARG A 33 14.46 3.44 6.24
N ALA A 34 14.55 3.64 4.92
CA ALA A 34 14.56 2.56 3.94
C ALA A 34 15.61 1.48 4.25
N LYS A 35 16.83 1.88 4.62
CA LYS A 35 17.89 0.95 5.03
C LYS A 35 17.54 0.13 6.28
N THR A 36 16.83 0.73 7.24
CA THR A 36 16.39 0.03 8.46
C THR A 36 15.32 -1.00 8.13
N LEU A 37 14.34 -0.64 7.31
CA LEU A 37 13.29 -1.55 6.84
C LEU A 37 13.89 -2.73 6.06
N HIS A 38 14.74 -2.44 5.07
CA HIS A 38 15.40 -3.45 4.23
C HIS A 38 16.24 -4.41 5.08
N ARG A 39 17.06 -3.87 6.00
CA ARG A 39 17.88 -4.70 6.88
C ARG A 39 17.03 -5.60 7.78
N ALA A 40 16.01 -5.05 8.44
CA ALA A 40 15.15 -5.82 9.34
C ALA A 40 14.45 -6.97 8.60
N LEU A 41 13.92 -6.70 7.40
CA LEU A 41 13.26 -7.73 6.60
C LEU A 41 14.24 -8.82 6.14
N ASN A 42 15.44 -8.48 5.65
CA ASN A 42 16.42 -9.49 5.26
C ASN A 42 16.93 -10.32 6.45
N GLU A 43 17.08 -9.73 7.64
CA GLU A 43 17.43 -10.48 8.85
C GLU A 43 16.35 -11.54 9.17
N LEU A 44 15.06 -11.18 9.06
CA LEU A 44 13.96 -12.12 9.26
C LEU A 44 13.93 -13.22 8.19
N LEU A 45 14.06 -12.84 6.91
CA LEU A 45 14.08 -13.79 5.79
C LEU A 45 15.25 -14.76 5.90
N ALA A 46 16.43 -14.31 6.30
CA ALA A 46 17.61 -15.16 6.47
C ALA A 46 17.40 -16.21 7.57
N VAL A 47 16.77 -15.83 8.69
CA VAL A 47 16.43 -16.77 9.76
C VAL A 47 15.45 -17.82 9.26
N TRP A 48 14.37 -17.43 8.57
CA TRP A 48 13.42 -18.40 8.03
C TRP A 48 14.04 -19.27 6.93
N ALA A 49 14.88 -18.72 6.06
CA ALA A 49 15.58 -19.50 5.06
C ALA A 49 16.47 -20.58 5.71
N SER A 50 17.15 -20.26 6.80
CA SER A 50 17.94 -21.25 7.57
C SER A 50 17.09 -22.35 8.23
N GLN A 51 15.80 -22.12 8.41
CA GLN A 51 14.84 -23.11 8.91
C GLN A 51 14.23 -23.97 7.80
N GLY A 52 14.62 -23.76 6.54
CA GLY A 52 14.18 -24.55 5.40
C GLY A 52 13.07 -23.92 4.55
N PHE A 53 12.72 -22.64 4.78
CA PHE A 53 11.82 -21.92 3.87
C PHE A 53 12.57 -21.55 2.58
N ASP A 54 12.05 -21.97 1.43
CA ASP A 54 12.65 -21.77 0.11
C ASP A 54 11.87 -20.75 -0.75
N GLU A 55 10.73 -20.24 -0.26
CA GLU A 55 9.94 -19.24 -0.95
C GLU A 55 9.27 -18.23 -0.01
N PHE A 56 9.34 -16.95 -0.39
CA PHE A 56 8.75 -15.83 0.33
C PHE A 56 7.91 -14.95 -0.61
N ILE A 57 6.76 -14.52 -0.13
CA ILE A 57 5.88 -13.55 -0.80
C ILE A 57 5.75 -12.33 0.11
N ALA A 58 6.45 -11.25 -0.23
CA ALA A 58 6.36 -9.98 0.49
C ALA A 58 5.26 -9.11 -0.15
N ILE A 59 4.18 -8.86 0.59
CA ILE A 59 3.08 -8.01 0.14
C ILE A 59 3.17 -6.66 0.86
N THR A 60 3.19 -5.56 0.09
CA THR A 60 3.10 -4.21 0.62
C THR A 60 1.89 -3.45 0.10
N ALA A 61 1.30 -2.63 0.97
CA ALA A 61 0.23 -1.70 0.63
C ALA A 61 0.71 -0.24 0.66
N ASN A 62 2.02 0.00 0.78
CA ASN A 62 2.59 1.35 0.75
C ASN A 62 3.35 1.55 -0.57
N ALA A 63 2.77 2.37 -1.44
CA ALA A 63 3.30 2.66 -2.78
C ALA A 63 4.37 3.77 -2.80
N HIS A 64 4.82 4.26 -1.64
CA HIS A 64 5.87 5.26 -1.60
C HIS A 64 7.18 4.65 -2.13
N VAL A 65 7.76 5.26 -3.17
CA VAL A 65 8.88 4.67 -3.93
C VAL A 65 10.04 4.15 -3.06
N PRO A 66 10.59 4.91 -2.08
CA PRO A 66 11.64 4.40 -1.20
C PRO A 66 11.22 3.20 -0.33
N HIS A 67 9.92 3.05 -0.04
CA HIS A 67 9.38 1.86 0.62
C HIS A 67 9.36 0.68 -0.34
N ALA A 68 8.80 0.87 -1.54
CA ALA A 68 8.71 -0.15 -2.57
C ALA A 68 10.11 -0.66 -2.98
N GLU A 69 11.07 0.23 -3.20
CA GLU A 69 12.47 -0.12 -3.53
C GLU A 69 13.14 -0.94 -2.42
N ALA A 70 12.91 -0.58 -1.15
CA ALA A 70 13.44 -1.32 0.00
C ALA A 70 12.88 -2.74 0.11
N ILE A 71 11.68 -3.00 -0.41
CA ILE A 71 11.08 -4.34 -0.40
C ILE A 71 11.41 -5.10 -1.69
N ALA A 72 11.42 -4.44 -2.85
CA ALA A 72 11.76 -5.03 -4.15
C ALA A 72 13.17 -5.66 -4.19
N THR A 73 14.08 -5.15 -3.35
CA THR A 73 15.48 -5.58 -3.25
C THR A 73 15.72 -6.59 -2.13
N LEU A 74 14.68 -7.16 -1.52
CA LEU A 74 14.82 -8.24 -0.55
C LEU A 74 15.40 -9.49 -1.20
N ARG A 75 16.25 -10.19 -0.47
CA ARG A 75 16.91 -11.42 -0.91
C ARG A 75 17.04 -12.37 0.27
N ALA A 76 16.93 -13.66 -0.02
CA ALA A 76 17.15 -14.72 0.95
C ALA A 76 18.01 -15.79 0.28
N ALA A 77 19.16 -16.12 0.87
CA ALA A 77 20.07 -17.09 0.28
C ALA A 77 19.37 -18.46 0.17
N GLY A 78 19.36 -19.03 -1.04
CA GLY A 78 18.72 -20.32 -1.30
C GLY A 78 17.18 -20.29 -1.33
N ALA A 79 16.56 -19.11 -1.35
CA ALA A 79 15.11 -18.98 -1.40
C ALA A 79 14.65 -17.93 -2.42
N ARG A 80 13.53 -18.20 -3.09
CA ARG A 80 12.88 -17.25 -3.99
C ARG A 80 12.13 -16.19 -3.17
N VAL A 81 12.24 -14.93 -3.58
CA VAL A 81 11.51 -13.81 -2.96
C VAL A 81 10.68 -13.11 -4.04
N ARG A 82 9.36 -13.10 -3.86
CA ARG A 82 8.42 -12.40 -4.72
C ARG A 82 7.85 -11.20 -3.97
N VAL A 83 7.79 -10.05 -4.64
CA VAL A 83 7.32 -8.80 -4.04
C VAL A 83 6.07 -8.34 -4.76
N VAL A 84 5.05 -7.97 -3.99
CA VAL A 84 3.73 -7.62 -4.49
C VAL A 84 3.31 -6.29 -3.89
N GLU A 85 3.14 -5.28 -4.73
CA GLU A 85 2.48 -4.03 -4.34
C GLU A 85 0.97 -4.19 -4.51
N ALA A 86 0.26 -4.48 -3.41
CA ALA A 86 -1.16 -4.82 -3.43
C ALA A 86 -2.04 -3.71 -4.02
N LEU A 87 -1.60 -2.46 -3.85
CA LEU A 87 -2.31 -1.27 -4.28
C LEU A 87 -1.90 -0.78 -5.67
N ASN A 88 -0.96 -1.47 -6.34
CA ASN A 88 -0.59 -1.18 -7.72
C ASN A 88 -1.58 -1.86 -8.69
N VAL A 89 -2.83 -1.42 -8.65
CA VAL A 89 -3.94 -1.90 -9.48
C VAL A 89 -4.73 -0.72 -10.05
N ASN A 90 -5.33 -0.90 -11.23
CA ASN A 90 -6.20 0.13 -11.80
C ASN A 90 -7.57 0.11 -11.11
N LEU A 91 -7.86 1.16 -10.33
CA LEU A 91 -9.12 1.32 -9.60
C LEU A 91 -10.06 2.35 -10.25
N SER A 92 -9.71 2.95 -11.39
CA SER A 92 -10.46 4.09 -11.94
C SER A 92 -11.95 3.79 -12.21
N ALA A 93 -12.29 2.55 -12.54
CA ALA A 93 -13.68 2.13 -12.76
C ALA A 93 -14.49 1.95 -11.46
N LEU A 94 -13.83 1.95 -10.30
CA LEU A 94 -14.43 1.76 -8.97
C LEU A 94 -14.52 3.06 -8.18
N LEU A 95 -13.97 4.16 -8.72
CA LEU A 95 -13.87 5.46 -8.07
C LEU A 95 -14.69 6.50 -8.81
N GLU A 96 -15.23 7.47 -8.07
CA GLU A 96 -16.06 8.54 -8.64
C GLU A 96 -15.38 9.92 -8.52
N GLY A 97 -14.70 10.18 -7.41
CA GLY A 97 -14.04 11.46 -7.12
C GLY A 97 -12.57 11.50 -7.52
N GLU A 98 -11.95 10.33 -7.72
CA GLU A 98 -10.51 10.21 -7.99
C GLU A 98 -10.24 9.27 -9.17
N THR A 99 -9.23 9.58 -9.98
CA THR A 99 -8.81 8.70 -11.09
C THR A 99 -7.69 7.74 -10.69
N ARG A 100 -7.15 7.89 -9.47
CA ARG A 100 -6.04 7.12 -8.91
C ARG A 100 -6.23 6.96 -7.41
N GLN A 101 -5.48 6.06 -6.81
CA GLN A 101 -5.46 5.95 -5.35
C GLN A 101 -4.61 7.07 -4.75
N ASP A 102 -5.27 8.04 -4.11
CA ASP A 102 -4.58 9.09 -3.35
C ASP A 102 -4.49 8.78 -1.85
N HIS A 103 -3.51 9.40 -1.18
CA HIS A 103 -3.29 9.22 0.25
C HIS A 103 -4.49 9.71 1.05
N ALA A 104 -5.06 8.83 1.88
CA ALA A 104 -6.31 9.03 2.61
C ALA A 104 -7.51 9.44 1.71
N GLY A 105 -7.48 9.06 0.43
CA GLY A 105 -8.54 9.33 -0.54
C GLY A 105 -9.69 8.31 -0.49
N GLU A 106 -10.51 8.36 -1.54
CA GLU A 106 -11.73 7.56 -1.70
C GLU A 106 -11.44 6.06 -1.62
N ALA A 107 -10.42 5.60 -2.35
CA ALA A 107 -10.08 4.18 -2.47
C ALA A 107 -9.63 3.58 -1.12
N LEU A 108 -8.69 4.24 -0.43
CA LEU A 108 -8.13 3.75 0.82
C LEU A 108 -9.15 3.77 1.95
N THR A 109 -9.95 4.83 2.03
CA THR A 109 -11.00 4.95 3.05
C THR A 109 -12.11 3.93 2.80
N SER A 110 -12.51 3.72 1.54
CA SER A 110 -13.48 2.67 1.18
C SER A 110 -12.98 1.30 1.62
N LEU A 111 -11.72 0.98 1.32
CA LEU A 111 -11.11 -0.29 1.72
C LEU A 111 -11.13 -0.49 3.25
N LEU A 112 -10.84 0.56 4.03
CA LEU A 112 -10.95 0.49 5.49
C LEU A 112 -12.40 0.37 5.98
N LEU A 113 -13.37 1.05 5.36
CA LEU A 113 -14.78 0.89 5.69
C LEU A 113 -15.28 -0.56 5.51
N HIS A 114 -14.70 -1.29 4.54
CA HIS A 114 -14.98 -2.71 4.38
C HIS A 114 -14.25 -3.59 5.40
N LEU A 115 -12.94 -3.38 5.59
CA LEU A 115 -12.10 -4.29 6.38
C LEU A 115 -12.16 -4.04 7.89
N ARG A 116 -12.25 -2.76 8.29
CA ARG A 116 -12.13 -2.25 9.66
C ARG A 116 -12.96 -0.98 9.81
N PRO A 117 -14.29 -1.06 9.68
CA PRO A 117 -15.17 0.11 9.79
C PRO A 117 -15.02 0.86 11.11
N ASP A 118 -14.67 0.15 12.19
CA ASP A 118 -14.38 0.69 13.51
C ASP A 118 -13.17 1.63 13.56
N ALA A 119 -12.28 1.55 12.57
CA ALA A 119 -11.10 2.39 12.46
C ALA A 119 -11.35 3.68 11.65
N VAL A 120 -12.54 3.87 11.08
CA VAL A 120 -12.88 5.04 10.26
C VAL A 120 -13.80 5.97 11.02
N LEU A 121 -13.33 7.19 11.27
CA LEU A 121 -14.11 8.25 11.91
C LEU A 121 -14.90 9.02 10.84
N LEU A 122 -16.03 8.44 10.41
CA LEU A 122 -16.87 8.99 9.32
C LEU A 122 -17.30 10.43 9.57
N ASP A 123 -17.58 10.79 10.82
CA ASP A 123 -17.96 12.13 11.27
C ASP A 123 -16.84 13.18 11.12
N ARG A 124 -15.61 12.73 10.85
CA ARG A 124 -14.42 13.58 10.70
C ARG A 124 -13.90 13.66 9.27
N ILE A 125 -14.56 13.00 8.33
CA ILE A 125 -14.26 13.16 6.91
C ILE A 125 -14.61 14.61 6.54
N ALA A 126 -13.58 15.38 6.16
CA ALA A 126 -13.77 16.76 5.75
C ALA A 126 -14.55 16.81 4.43
N ASP A 127 -15.42 17.82 4.30
CA ASP A 127 -15.98 18.12 2.99
C ASP A 127 -14.82 18.52 2.06
N PRO A 128 -14.77 18.05 0.81
CA PRO A 128 -13.84 18.56 -0.19
C PRO A 128 -13.84 20.10 -0.30
N ALA A 129 -14.94 20.77 0.04
CA ALA A 129 -15.02 22.23 0.12
C ALA A 129 -14.31 22.86 1.34
N ASP A 130 -14.05 22.09 2.40
CA ASP A 130 -13.43 22.53 3.66
C ASP A 130 -11.90 22.38 3.67
N GLY A 131 -11.30 21.86 2.60
CA GLY A 131 -9.86 21.83 2.41
C GLY A 131 -9.28 23.23 2.25
N PRO A 132 -8.00 23.47 2.61
CA PRO A 132 -7.36 24.72 2.25
C PRO A 132 -7.47 24.91 0.74
N THR A 133 -7.82 26.12 0.30
CA THR A 133 -7.66 26.49 -1.11
C THR A 133 -6.19 26.32 -1.47
N GLU A 134 -5.86 25.20 -2.11
CA GLU A 134 -4.51 24.91 -2.53
C GLU A 134 -4.02 25.99 -3.49
N ASP A 135 -2.76 26.39 -3.36
CA ASP A 135 -2.10 27.21 -4.38
C ASP A 135 -2.18 26.47 -5.74
N PRO A 136 -2.54 27.15 -6.85
CA PRO A 136 -2.67 26.51 -8.16
C PRO A 136 -1.47 25.68 -8.61
N GLY A 137 -0.26 26.01 -8.15
CA GLY A 137 0.95 25.23 -8.41
C GLY A 137 0.98 23.88 -7.69
N THR A 138 0.37 23.80 -6.51
CA THR A 138 0.22 22.57 -5.71
C THR A 138 -0.83 21.66 -6.35
N SER A 139 -2.01 22.20 -6.68
CA SER A 139 -3.07 21.41 -7.33
C SER A 139 -2.64 20.88 -8.70
N ARG A 140 -1.84 21.64 -9.47
CA ARG A 140 -1.28 21.15 -10.73
C ARG A 140 -0.30 20.00 -10.51
N LYS A 141 0.58 20.09 -9.50
CA LYS A 141 1.49 18.97 -9.15
C LYS A 141 0.71 17.76 -8.64
N PHE A 142 -0.41 17.99 -7.96
CA PHE A 142 -1.28 16.95 -7.42
C PHE A 142 -1.97 16.19 -8.54
N ALA A 143 -2.59 16.91 -9.48
CA ALA A 143 -3.21 16.34 -10.68
C ALA A 143 -2.22 15.57 -11.55
N MET A 144 -0.94 15.97 -11.58
CA MET A 144 0.12 15.26 -12.31
C MET A 144 0.75 14.11 -11.50
N GLY A 145 0.30 13.81 -10.29
CA GLY A 145 0.89 12.76 -9.43
C GLY A 145 2.33 13.06 -8.99
N ARG A 146 2.74 14.33 -8.99
CA ARG A 146 4.11 14.79 -8.70
C ARG A 146 4.29 15.30 -7.27
N LEU A 147 3.24 15.36 -6.45
CA LEU A 147 3.43 15.65 -5.03
C LEU A 147 4.14 14.48 -4.35
N ARG A 148 5.34 14.76 -3.86
CA ARG A 148 6.19 13.83 -3.11
C ARG A 148 6.18 14.11 -1.61
N ARG A 149 5.23 14.91 -1.14
CA ARG A 149 5.15 15.39 0.25
C ARG A 149 3.70 15.70 0.62
N ILE A 150 3.30 15.45 1.86
CA ILE A 150 2.03 15.96 2.39
C ILE A 150 2.14 17.47 2.66
N PRO A 151 1.29 18.32 2.06
CA PRO A 151 1.26 19.76 2.35
C PRO A 151 0.91 20.02 3.82
N PRO A 152 1.57 20.95 4.52
CA PRO A 152 1.23 21.28 5.92
C PRO A 152 -0.19 21.81 6.11
N ALA A 153 -0.76 22.43 5.08
CA ALA A 153 -2.13 22.92 5.11
C ALA A 153 -3.15 21.77 4.97
N SER A 154 -2.77 20.66 4.34
CA SER A 154 -3.66 19.50 4.27
C SER A 154 -3.89 18.95 5.69
N ARG A 155 -5.05 18.33 5.94
CA ARG A 155 -5.31 17.68 7.23
C ARG A 155 -4.66 16.29 7.31
N GLY A 156 -3.48 16.14 6.71
CA GLY A 156 -2.81 14.85 6.51
C GLY A 156 -3.31 14.08 5.29
N THR A 157 -4.22 14.63 4.48
CA THR A 157 -4.81 13.94 3.33
C THR A 157 -4.28 14.52 2.02
N LEU A 158 -4.14 13.68 0.99
CA LEU A 158 -3.91 14.14 -0.37
C LEU A 158 -5.16 13.95 -1.24
N GLY A 159 -5.93 12.89 -0.98
CA GLY A 159 -7.22 12.65 -1.63
C GLY A 159 -8.42 13.14 -0.82
N SER A 160 -9.62 12.91 -1.37
CA SER A 160 -10.90 13.15 -0.72
C SER A 160 -11.60 11.82 -0.41
N ALA A 161 -11.94 11.62 0.86
CA ALA A 161 -12.67 10.44 1.32
C ALA A 161 -14.21 10.60 1.26
N ALA A 162 -14.73 11.73 0.76
CA ALA A 162 -16.16 12.06 0.83
C ALA A 162 -17.07 11.08 0.07
N LEU A 163 -16.55 10.41 -0.95
CA LEU A 163 -17.29 9.42 -1.74
C LEU A 163 -16.96 7.97 -1.37
N ALA A 164 -16.25 7.78 -0.24
CA ALA A 164 -15.86 6.45 0.20
C ALA A 164 -17.05 5.67 0.76
N THR A 165 -17.17 4.40 0.36
CA THR A 165 -18.25 3.51 0.84
C THR A 165 -17.72 2.11 1.17
N PRO A 166 -18.37 1.37 2.08
CA PRO A 166 -18.04 -0.04 2.32
C PRO A 166 -18.16 -0.91 1.06
N GLU A 167 -19.12 -0.63 0.18
CA GLU A 167 -19.36 -1.38 -1.05
C GLU A 167 -18.20 -1.21 -2.03
N LYS A 168 -17.70 0.02 -2.21
CA LYS A 168 -16.47 0.28 -2.97
C LYS A 168 -15.29 -0.45 -2.33
N GLY A 169 -15.21 -0.44 -1.00
CA GLY A 169 -14.16 -1.13 -0.26
C GLY A 169 -14.10 -2.62 -0.54
N ARG A 170 -15.28 -3.26 -0.55
CA ARG A 170 -15.41 -4.67 -0.91
C ARG A 170 -14.98 -4.93 -2.36
N ALA A 171 -15.45 -4.12 -3.30
CA ALA A 171 -15.08 -4.28 -4.72
C ALA A 171 -13.57 -4.10 -4.95
N ILE A 172 -12.95 -3.12 -4.28
CA ILE A 172 -11.50 -2.89 -4.31
C ILE A 172 -10.77 -4.09 -3.70
N TYR A 173 -11.21 -4.57 -2.53
CA TYR A 173 -10.62 -5.73 -1.87
C TYR A 173 -10.65 -6.97 -2.76
N GLU A 174 -11.81 -7.31 -3.32
CA GLU A 174 -12.00 -8.45 -4.22
C GLU A 174 -11.15 -8.31 -5.49
N HIS A 175 -11.03 -7.10 -6.05
CA HIS A 175 -10.17 -6.83 -7.19
C HIS A 175 -8.69 -7.08 -6.90
N ILE A 176 -8.19 -6.55 -5.78
CA ILE A 176 -6.81 -6.77 -5.32
C ILE A 176 -6.56 -8.25 -5.07
N LEU A 177 -7.46 -8.90 -4.33
CA LEU A 177 -7.37 -10.31 -3.98
C LEU A 177 -7.26 -11.17 -5.25
N GLN A 178 -8.13 -10.93 -6.23
CA GLN A 178 -8.14 -11.68 -7.49
C GLN A 178 -6.87 -11.45 -8.31
N LYS A 179 -6.34 -10.22 -8.35
CA LYS A 179 -5.09 -9.92 -9.05
C LYS A 179 -3.90 -10.66 -8.44
N ILE A 180 -3.76 -10.62 -7.12
CA ILE A 180 -2.67 -11.30 -6.41
C ILE A 180 -2.82 -12.82 -6.56
N ARG A 181 -4.04 -13.34 -6.36
CA ARG A 181 -4.38 -14.75 -6.55
C ARG A 181 -3.91 -15.27 -7.91
N LEU A 182 -4.30 -14.58 -9.00
CA LEU A 182 -3.95 -14.98 -10.36
C LEU A 182 -2.44 -14.88 -10.62
N LYS A 183 -1.80 -13.76 -10.27
CA LYS A 183 -0.40 -13.51 -10.63
C LYS A 183 0.63 -14.23 -9.77
N VAL A 184 0.29 -14.54 -8.52
CA VAL A 184 1.26 -15.06 -7.55
C VAL A 184 1.00 -16.53 -7.24
N PHE A 185 -0.26 -16.96 -7.19
CA PHE A 185 -0.58 -18.32 -6.74
C PHE A 185 -1.02 -19.26 -7.86
N ILE A 186 -1.46 -18.73 -9.01
CA ILE A 186 -1.99 -19.56 -10.12
C ILE A 186 -1.11 -19.51 -11.37
N ALA A 187 -0.62 -18.33 -11.76
CA ALA A 187 0.21 -18.21 -12.94
C ALA A 187 1.50 -19.03 -12.80
N PRO A 188 1.94 -19.74 -13.86
CA PRO A 188 3.25 -20.39 -13.86
C PRO A 188 4.35 -19.34 -13.62
N PRO A 189 5.46 -19.72 -12.97
CA PRO A 189 6.60 -18.82 -12.84
C PRO A 189 7.03 -18.33 -14.23
N PRO A 190 7.48 -17.07 -14.37
CA PRO A 190 8.05 -16.61 -15.63
C PRO A 190 9.23 -17.52 -15.99
N ASP A 191 9.31 -17.96 -17.26
CA ASP A 191 10.39 -18.79 -17.75
C ASP A 191 11.73 -18.06 -17.51
N GLU A 192 12.70 -18.75 -16.90
CA GLU A 192 14.02 -18.19 -16.55
C GLU A 192 14.92 -17.94 -17.78
N ASP A 193 14.38 -18.11 -19.01
CA ASP A 193 15.15 -18.17 -20.26
C ASP A 193 15.02 -16.95 -21.19
N GLU A 194 14.44 -15.83 -20.73
CA GLU A 194 14.47 -14.56 -21.49
C GLU A 194 15.34 -13.50 -20.76
N GLU A 195 16.67 -13.70 -20.80
CA GLU A 195 17.69 -12.64 -20.68
C GLU A 195 18.06 -12.05 -22.05
#